data_AF-A0A352Q254-F1
#
_entry.id   AF-A0A352Q254-F1
#
_cell.length_a   1.000
_cell.length_b   1.000
_cell.length_c   1.000
_cell.angle_alpha   90.00
_cell.angle_beta   90.00
_cell.angle_gamma   90.00
#
_symmetry.space_group_name_H-M   'P 1'
#
loop_
_entity.id
_entity.type
_entity.pdbx_description
1 polymer ?
#
loop_
_entity_poly.entity_id
_entity_poly.type
_entity_poly.pdbx_seq_one_letter_code
_entity_poly.pdbx_strand_id
1 'polypeptide(L)'
;AIPGIGEAIVEWVRGDYLISGITLNRFFALHVVAVPIVLLGLVVLHLLALHEVGSNNPDGVEIKKHKDANGVPLDGIPFHPYYTVHDLVPITVFLFVFCFIIFFMPEMGGYFIEFANFEEANPLKTPEHIAPVWYFTPFYSMLRAVTIEIGPLNAKFLGFLVMAAAVAILFVLPWLDRSPEKSIRYKGKISRVAIIVFAAAFIILGVLGVKAPTPARTALAQICTVLYFLYFFAMPFWTKMEKTLPEPERVTMDGGMGFWRAIGVLAILIVLVAAPLKAVGAESAYDCGTIPCDEFKADPSDKASLQHGAKLFVNYCMGCHSAQYSRWERVADDLGIPHEMALENLVFTDQKIGELMEISMPEKSAKEWFGAPPPDLTLATRARQPEWIYTYLRHFYADESRPIGVNNKVFKDVGMPHVLLDLQGLPECAPGPVLASNGGIRVDPLTSEPILADPCGSYALATPGKLSPEEYDEAVYDLVNFMAYLANPVVEESRRTGVYVLLFILFLLVWVVLLNREYWKDVH
;
A
#
# COMPACT_ATOMS: atom_id res chain seq x y z
N ALA A 1 14.14 -23.25 -1.30
CA ALA A 1 14.33 -23.25 -2.78
C ALA A 1 15.70 -23.78 -3.17
N ILE A 2 16.74 -23.53 -2.36
CA ILE A 2 18.10 -24.06 -2.56
C ILE A 2 18.08 -25.61 -2.46
N PRO A 3 18.49 -26.35 -3.50
CA PRO A 3 18.56 -27.81 -3.45
C PRO A 3 19.53 -28.32 -2.38
N GLY A 4 19.20 -29.44 -1.74
CA GLY A 4 20.05 -30.10 -0.72
C GLY A 4 19.97 -29.45 0.66
N ILE A 5 20.44 -28.20 0.79
CA ILE A 5 20.59 -27.52 2.09
C ILE A 5 19.42 -26.60 2.48
N GLY A 6 18.45 -26.41 1.58
CA GLY A 6 17.39 -25.41 1.74
C GLY A 6 16.53 -25.60 2.99
N GLU A 7 16.11 -26.84 3.29
CA GLU A 7 15.26 -27.12 4.46
C GLU A 7 16.02 -26.86 5.78
N ALA A 8 17.27 -27.31 5.86
CA ALA A 8 18.11 -27.07 7.03
C ALA A 8 18.35 -25.57 7.28
N ILE A 9 18.55 -24.77 6.22
CA ILE A 9 18.67 -23.31 6.35
C ILE A 9 17.36 -22.70 6.86
N VAL A 10 16.22 -23.12 6.32
CA VAL A 10 14.90 -22.59 6.72
C VAL A 10 14.62 -22.89 8.19
N GLU A 11 14.85 -24.11 8.64
CA GLU A 11 14.74 -24.51 10.06
C GLU A 11 15.71 -23.70 10.92
N TRP A 12 16.96 -23.54 10.49
CA TRP A 12 17.95 -22.73 11.22
C TRP A 12 17.57 -21.25 11.30
N VAL A 13 16.98 -20.66 10.25
CA VAL A 13 16.54 -19.24 10.27
C VAL A 13 15.32 -19.07 11.17
N ARG A 14 14.35 -19.98 11.12
CA ARG A 14 13.16 -19.97 11.99
C ARG A 14 13.52 -20.23 13.45
N GLY A 15 14.50 -21.10 13.69
CA GLY A 15 14.86 -21.59 15.02
C GLY A 15 13.89 -22.64 15.56
N ASP A 16 13.01 -23.15 14.69
CA ASP A 16 11.94 -24.09 14.99
C ASP A 16 11.39 -24.64 13.66
N TYR A 17 10.53 -25.67 13.70
CA TYR A 17 9.90 -26.26 12.52
C TYR A 17 8.89 -25.32 11.85
N LEU A 18 8.21 -24.50 12.66
CA LEU A 18 7.22 -23.51 12.23
C LEU A 18 7.69 -22.09 12.60
N ILE A 19 7.02 -21.08 12.04
CA ILE A 19 7.22 -19.70 12.50
C ILE A 19 6.61 -19.59 13.90
N SER A 20 7.44 -19.27 14.90
CA SER A 20 7.03 -19.23 16.30
C SER A 20 7.58 -18.00 17.02
N GLY A 21 7.31 -17.88 18.32
CA GLY A 21 7.88 -16.81 19.16
C GLY A 21 9.41 -16.80 19.16
N ILE A 22 10.06 -17.94 18.90
CA ILE A 22 11.52 -18.02 18.73
C ILE A 22 11.95 -17.25 17.47
N THR A 23 11.24 -17.45 16.36
CA THR A 23 11.50 -16.73 15.10
C THR A 23 11.35 -15.23 15.31
N LEU A 24 10.26 -14.80 15.97
CA LEU A 24 9.98 -13.40 16.25
C LEU A 24 11.08 -12.75 17.10
N ASN A 25 11.49 -13.38 18.20
CA ASN A 25 12.53 -12.85 19.08
C ASN A 25 13.88 -12.69 18.36
N ARG A 26 14.23 -13.63 17.48
CA ARG A 26 15.46 -13.53 16.68
C ARG A 26 15.38 -12.40 15.68
N PHE A 27 14.24 -12.24 15.00
CA PHE A 27 14.04 -11.15 14.06
C PHE A 27 14.04 -9.79 14.76
N PHE A 28 13.46 -9.70 15.96
CA PHE A 28 13.56 -8.51 16.80
C PHE A 28 15.01 -8.16 17.12
N ALA A 29 15.81 -9.12 17.59
CA ALA A 29 17.24 -8.89 17.88
C ALA A 29 18.03 -8.45 16.64
N LEU A 30 17.76 -9.07 15.48
CA LEU A 30 18.39 -8.68 14.21
C LEU A 30 17.97 -7.28 13.77
N HIS A 31 16.69 -6.96 13.86
CA HIS A 31 16.12 -5.69 13.40
C HIS A 31 16.51 -4.50 14.28
N VAL A 32 16.48 -4.67 15.60
CA VAL A 32 16.73 -3.57 16.56
C VAL A 32 18.21 -3.37 16.81
N VAL A 33 19.02 -4.44 16.79
CA VAL A 33 20.43 -4.37 17.19
C VAL A 33 21.36 -4.59 16.02
N ALA A 34 21.35 -5.80 15.42
CA ALA A 34 22.42 -6.20 14.51
C ALA A 34 22.43 -5.41 13.20
N VAL A 35 21.28 -5.33 12.51
CA VAL A 35 21.17 -4.66 11.20
C VAL A 35 21.43 -3.15 11.31
N PRO A 36 20.87 -2.39 12.26
CA PRO A 36 21.18 -0.96 12.41
C PRO A 36 22.66 -0.67 12.66
N ILE A 37 23.34 -1.50 13.47
CA ILE A 37 24.78 -1.34 13.74
C ILE A 37 25.60 -1.59 12.46
N VAL A 38 25.28 -2.66 11.71
CA VAL A 38 25.93 -2.94 10.43
C VAL A 38 25.70 -1.81 9.44
N LEU A 39 24.46 -1.30 9.34
CA LEU A 39 24.13 -0.17 8.46
C LEU A 39 24.89 1.10 8.85
N LEU A 40 25.03 1.40 10.14
CA LEU A 40 25.83 2.55 10.60
C LEU A 40 27.29 2.40 10.17
N GLY A 41 27.88 1.21 10.34
CA GLY A 41 29.24 0.93 9.86
C GLY A 41 29.38 1.10 8.34
N LEU A 42 28.39 0.61 7.57
CA LEU A 42 28.36 0.76 6.12
C LEU A 42 28.17 2.22 5.68
N VAL A 43 27.38 3.02 6.39
CA VAL A 43 27.22 4.47 6.14
C VAL A 43 28.55 5.19 6.37
N VAL A 44 29.27 4.89 7.46
CA VAL A 44 30.60 5.47 7.69
C VAL A 44 31.56 5.08 6.58
N LEU A 45 31.62 3.80 6.19
CA LEU A 45 32.46 3.35 5.08
C LEU A 45 32.09 4.05 3.76
N HIS A 46 30.79 4.22 3.50
CA HIS A 46 30.28 4.91 2.32
C HIS A 46 30.72 6.38 2.29
N LEU A 47 30.62 7.09 3.41
CA LEU A 47 31.07 8.49 3.53
C LEU A 47 32.59 8.62 3.38
N LEU A 48 33.38 7.71 3.96
CA LEU A 48 34.84 7.68 3.80
C LEU A 48 35.23 7.43 2.34
N ALA A 49 34.59 6.47 1.67
CA ALA A 49 34.83 6.20 0.25
C ALA A 49 34.48 7.43 -0.61
N LEU A 50 33.34 8.09 -0.34
CA LEU A 50 32.91 9.30 -1.03
C LEU A 50 33.88 10.47 -0.80
N HIS A 51 34.44 10.62 0.40
CA HIS A 51 35.44 11.66 0.69
C HIS A 51 36.74 11.46 -0.10
N GLU A 52 37.18 10.21 -0.26
CA GLU A 52 38.40 9.89 -1.00
C GLU A 52 38.24 10.21 -2.50
N VAL A 53 37.17 9.72 -3.14
CA VAL A 53 36.96 9.93 -4.58
C VAL A 53 36.36 11.30 -4.90
N GLY A 54 35.55 11.86 -4.00
CA GLY A 54 34.77 13.09 -4.20
C GLY A 54 33.41 12.81 -4.87
N SER A 55 32.45 13.74 -4.69
CA SER A 55 31.14 13.65 -5.33
C SER A 55 31.25 13.82 -6.85
N ASN A 56 30.44 13.05 -7.58
CA ASN A 56 30.23 13.27 -9.01
C ASN A 56 29.27 14.46 -9.24
N ASN A 57 29.24 15.00 -10.46
CA ASN A 57 28.34 16.09 -10.86
C ASN A 57 27.52 15.70 -12.11
N PRO A 58 26.45 16.46 -12.43
CA PRO A 58 25.58 16.12 -13.54
C PRO A 58 26.24 16.04 -14.92
N ASP A 59 27.41 16.68 -15.12
CA ASP A 59 28.16 16.63 -16.37
C ASP A 59 29.21 15.51 -16.39
N GLY A 60 29.56 14.95 -15.23
CA GLY A 60 30.55 13.88 -15.10
C GLY A 60 32.00 14.35 -15.07
N VAL A 61 32.23 15.67 -15.04
CA VAL A 61 33.57 16.28 -15.10
C VAL A 61 34.34 16.07 -13.81
N GLU A 62 35.61 15.66 -13.89
CA GLU A 62 36.46 15.46 -12.73
C GLU A 62 37.08 16.78 -12.24
N ILE A 63 36.44 17.45 -11.28
CA ILE A 63 36.86 18.76 -10.76
C ILE A 63 38.27 18.74 -10.16
N LYS A 64 38.73 17.60 -9.63
CA LYS A 64 40.08 17.45 -9.04
C LYS A 64 41.19 17.55 -10.09
N LYS A 65 40.90 17.46 -11.39
CA LYS A 65 41.89 17.64 -12.47
C LYS A 65 42.21 19.12 -12.72
N HIS A 66 41.27 20.02 -12.45
CA HIS A 66 41.40 21.46 -12.72
C HIS A 66 41.50 22.23 -11.40
N LYS A 67 42.73 22.50 -10.96
CA LYS A 67 43.03 23.15 -9.68
C LYS A 67 43.67 24.52 -9.87
N ASP A 68 43.46 25.41 -8.92
CA ASP A 68 44.14 26.69 -8.83
C ASP A 68 45.60 26.53 -8.35
N ALA A 69 46.31 27.66 -8.23
CA ALA A 69 47.70 27.69 -7.76
C ALA A 69 47.88 27.19 -6.31
N ASN A 70 46.81 27.14 -5.52
CA ASN A 70 46.78 26.69 -4.14
C ASN A 70 46.36 25.21 -4.01
N GLY A 71 46.10 24.52 -5.13
CA GLY A 71 45.68 23.12 -5.16
C GLY A 71 44.18 22.90 -4.90
N VAL A 72 43.37 23.97 -4.92
CA VAL A 72 41.92 23.94 -4.73
C VAL A 72 41.23 23.73 -6.08
N PRO A 73 40.26 22.80 -6.21
CA PRO A 73 39.49 22.62 -7.44
C PRO A 73 38.78 23.91 -7.87
N LEU A 74 38.90 24.29 -9.14
CA LEU A 74 38.34 25.53 -9.68
C LEU A 74 36.81 25.53 -9.74
N ASP A 75 36.20 24.35 -9.90
CA ASP A 75 34.74 24.15 -9.94
C ASP A 75 34.17 23.64 -8.60
N GLY A 76 34.98 23.69 -7.53
CA GLY A 76 34.58 23.21 -6.21
C GLY A 76 34.24 24.36 -5.26
N ILE A 77 33.14 24.23 -4.52
CA ILE A 77 32.81 25.12 -3.39
C ILE A 77 32.83 24.33 -2.06
N PRO A 78 33.11 24.98 -0.92
CA PRO A 78 33.02 24.33 0.39
C PRO A 78 31.64 23.72 0.64
N PHE A 79 31.59 22.53 1.26
CA PHE A 79 30.32 21.89 1.58
C PHE A 79 29.47 22.71 2.56
N HIS A 80 30.11 23.23 3.61
CA HIS A 80 29.48 24.14 4.56
C HIS A 80 29.96 25.58 4.29
N PRO A 81 29.05 26.58 4.23
CA PRO A 81 27.61 26.49 4.45
C PRO A 81 26.78 26.15 3.20
N TYR A 82 27.37 26.19 1.99
CA TYR A 82 26.63 26.18 0.72
C TYR A 82 25.71 24.97 0.54
N TYR A 83 26.27 23.76 0.50
CA TYR A 83 25.49 22.54 0.33
C TYR A 83 24.68 22.19 1.59
N THR A 84 25.19 22.49 2.78
CA THR A 84 24.41 22.30 4.02
C THR A 84 23.09 23.09 4.00
N VAL A 85 23.11 24.35 3.57
CA VAL A 85 21.90 25.18 3.46
C VAL A 85 21.08 24.79 2.25
N HIS A 86 21.73 24.47 1.12
CA HIS A 86 21.05 23.98 -0.08
C HIS A 86 20.19 22.76 0.21
N ASP A 87 20.75 21.76 0.92
CA ASP A 87 20.09 20.50 1.23
C ASP A 87 18.94 20.66 2.23
N LEU A 88 18.92 21.72 3.04
CA LEU A 88 17.78 22.03 3.91
C LEU A 88 16.51 22.32 3.10
N VAL A 89 16.61 22.89 1.88
CA VAL A 89 15.44 23.16 1.04
C VAL A 89 14.71 21.85 0.67
N PRO A 90 15.32 20.87 -0.02
CA PRO A 90 14.66 19.61 -0.33
C PRO A 90 14.34 18.78 0.92
N ILE A 91 15.12 18.86 2.01
CA ILE A 91 14.74 18.22 3.29
C ILE A 91 13.43 18.79 3.82
N THR A 92 13.25 20.11 3.81
CA THR A 92 12.02 20.75 4.29
C THR A 92 10.83 20.40 3.40
N VAL A 93 11.02 20.35 2.08
CA VAL A 93 9.99 19.90 1.13
C VAL A 93 9.65 18.42 1.35
N PHE A 94 10.65 17.56 1.56
CA PHE A 94 10.45 16.15 1.88
C PHE A 94 9.66 15.98 3.18
N LEU A 95 10.02 16.71 4.24
CA LEU A 95 9.32 16.68 5.52
C LEU A 95 7.86 17.14 5.38
N PHE A 96 7.59 18.15 4.55
CA PHE A 96 6.22 18.56 4.26
C PHE A 96 5.39 17.41 3.70
N VAL A 97 5.89 16.74 2.65
CA VAL A 97 5.19 15.59 2.02
C VAL A 97 5.08 14.41 2.99
N PHE A 98 6.14 14.09 3.72
CA PHE A 98 6.19 13.01 4.68
C PHE A 98 5.19 13.20 5.83
N CYS A 99 5.17 14.38 6.46
CA CYS A 99 4.22 14.71 7.51
C CYS A 99 2.79 14.74 6.97
N PHE A 100 2.56 15.24 5.75
CA PHE A 100 1.24 15.20 5.13
C PHE A 100 0.73 13.75 5.03
N ILE A 101 1.56 12.81 4.57
CA ILE A 101 1.16 11.40 4.48
C ILE A 101 0.84 10.84 5.87
N ILE A 102 1.72 11.04 6.86
CA ILE A 102 1.54 10.49 8.21
C ILE A 102 0.24 10.99 8.88
N PHE A 103 -0.05 12.28 8.81
CA PHE A 103 -1.19 12.85 9.54
C PHE A 103 -2.52 12.66 8.82
N PHE A 104 -2.54 12.64 7.48
CA PHE A 104 -3.79 12.69 6.72
C PHE A 104 -4.12 11.39 5.97
N MET A 105 -3.12 10.58 5.60
CA MET A 105 -3.31 9.36 4.80
C MET A 105 -2.24 8.30 5.06
N PRO A 106 -2.01 7.86 6.32
CA PRO A 106 -0.88 6.99 6.68
C PRO A 106 -0.93 5.62 5.99
N GLU A 107 -2.12 5.11 5.68
CA GLU A 107 -2.32 3.82 5.01
C GLU A 107 -2.15 3.90 3.49
N MET A 108 -2.29 5.10 2.90
CA MET A 108 -2.32 5.32 1.44
C MET A 108 -3.25 4.33 0.70
N GLY A 109 -4.46 4.10 1.24
CA GLY A 109 -5.43 3.17 0.65
C GLY A 109 -4.97 1.71 0.67
N GLY A 110 -4.15 1.33 1.65
CA GLY A 110 -3.61 -0.03 1.79
C GLY A 110 -2.27 -0.24 1.08
N TYR A 111 -1.72 0.80 0.41
CA TYR A 111 -0.46 0.70 -0.33
C TYR A 111 0.78 0.85 0.55
N PHE A 112 0.70 1.67 1.61
CA PHE A 112 1.82 1.85 2.56
C PHE A 112 1.71 0.92 3.77
N ILE A 113 0.49 0.69 4.24
CA ILE A 113 0.18 -0.24 5.32
C ILE A 113 -0.94 -1.15 4.82
N GLU A 114 -0.63 -2.41 4.58
CA GLU A 114 -1.55 -3.37 4.01
C GLU A 114 -2.69 -3.68 4.98
N PHE A 115 -3.93 -3.70 4.48
CA PHE A 115 -5.11 -3.94 5.32
C PHE A 115 -5.05 -5.28 6.08
N ALA A 116 -4.46 -6.31 5.48
CA ALA A 116 -4.28 -7.61 6.11
C ALA A 116 -3.43 -7.59 7.38
N ASN A 117 -2.59 -6.56 7.59
CA ASN A 117 -1.76 -6.42 8.78
C ASN A 117 -2.51 -5.82 9.99
N PHE A 118 -3.80 -5.49 9.84
CA PHE A 118 -4.68 -5.16 10.96
C PHE A 118 -5.43 -6.38 11.53
N GLU A 119 -5.31 -7.55 10.90
CA GLU A 119 -5.73 -8.83 11.47
C GLU A 119 -4.56 -9.49 12.21
N GLU A 120 -4.84 -10.16 13.33
CA GLU A 120 -3.82 -10.94 14.03
C GLU A 120 -3.32 -12.13 13.20
N ALA A 121 -2.04 -12.48 13.38
CA ALA A 121 -1.41 -13.56 12.64
C ALA A 121 -2.08 -14.91 12.94
N ASN A 122 -2.62 -15.56 11.91
CA ASN A 122 -3.24 -16.88 12.02
C ASN A 122 -2.46 -17.92 11.18
N PRO A 123 -1.81 -18.91 11.80
CA PRO A 123 -1.00 -19.90 11.07
C PRO A 123 -1.83 -20.86 10.20
N LEU A 124 -3.15 -20.87 10.35
CA LEU A 124 -4.07 -21.75 9.61
C LEU A 124 -4.84 -21.02 8.50
N LYS A 125 -4.71 -19.69 8.39
CA LYS A 125 -5.45 -18.87 7.42
C LYS A 125 -4.51 -17.90 6.72
N THR A 126 -4.41 -18.01 5.40
CA THR A 126 -3.74 -16.99 4.57
C THR A 126 -4.79 -16.02 4.01
N PRO A 127 -4.60 -14.70 4.09
CA PRO A 127 -5.48 -13.73 3.44
C PRO A 127 -5.60 -13.96 1.93
N GLU A 128 -6.78 -13.73 1.36
CA GLU A 128 -7.03 -13.94 -0.08
C GLU A 128 -6.19 -13.01 -0.97
N HIS A 129 -5.94 -11.79 -0.50
CA HIS A 129 -5.08 -10.81 -1.15
C HIS A 129 -3.87 -10.51 -0.27
N ILE A 130 -2.82 -11.34 -0.40
CA ILE A 130 -1.52 -11.11 0.23
C ILE A 130 -0.55 -10.48 -0.78
N ALA A 131 -0.14 -9.25 -0.51
CA ALA A 131 0.90 -8.55 -1.25
C ALA A 131 2.09 -8.25 -0.31
N PRO A 132 3.33 -8.25 -0.82
CA PRO A 132 4.45 -7.72 -0.05
C PRO A 132 4.41 -6.19 -0.03
N VAL A 133 5.16 -5.62 0.91
CA VAL A 133 5.47 -4.18 0.95
C VAL A 133 5.92 -3.65 -0.40
N TRP A 134 5.40 -2.49 -0.78
CA TRP A 134 5.49 -1.94 -2.13
C TRP A 134 6.92 -1.80 -2.68
N TYR A 135 7.92 -1.60 -1.82
CA TYR A 135 9.32 -1.50 -2.25
C TYR A 135 9.96 -2.88 -2.55
N PHE A 136 9.29 -3.99 -2.25
CA PHE A 136 9.70 -5.34 -2.65
C PHE A 136 8.92 -5.88 -3.85
N THR A 137 7.83 -5.22 -4.26
CA THR A 137 6.93 -5.74 -5.29
C THR A 137 7.57 -5.93 -6.67
N PRO A 138 8.54 -5.11 -7.15
CA PRO A 138 9.17 -5.38 -8.44
C PRO A 138 9.89 -6.72 -8.47
N PHE A 139 10.64 -7.04 -7.41
CA PHE A 139 11.39 -8.29 -7.27
C PHE A 139 10.46 -9.48 -7.03
N TYR A 140 9.40 -9.30 -6.25
CA TYR A 140 8.36 -10.31 -6.06
C TYR A 140 7.63 -10.64 -7.37
N SER A 141 7.31 -9.64 -8.19
CA SER A 141 6.73 -9.84 -9.53
C SER A 141 7.64 -10.68 -10.42
N MET A 142 8.95 -10.40 -10.43
CA MET A 142 9.91 -11.20 -11.17
C MET A 142 9.98 -12.65 -10.66
N LEU A 143 9.94 -12.86 -9.33
CA LEU A 143 9.94 -14.20 -8.73
C LEU A 143 8.76 -15.04 -9.22
N ARG A 144 7.54 -14.51 -9.12
CA ARG A 144 6.32 -15.24 -9.47
C ARG A 144 6.01 -15.27 -10.97
N ALA A 145 6.67 -14.42 -11.77
CA ALA A 145 6.56 -14.45 -13.23
C ALA A 145 7.19 -15.72 -13.83
N VAL A 146 8.12 -16.37 -13.11
CA VAL A 146 8.77 -17.60 -13.54
C VAL A 146 7.88 -18.80 -13.22
N THR A 147 7.22 -19.33 -14.25
CA THR A 147 6.31 -20.49 -14.15
C THR A 147 6.82 -21.73 -14.88
N ILE A 148 8.04 -21.67 -15.42
CA ILE A 148 8.62 -22.73 -16.25
C ILE A 148 9.57 -23.63 -15.45
N GLU A 149 9.74 -24.86 -15.91
CA GLU A 149 10.71 -25.82 -15.37
C GLU A 149 11.72 -26.19 -16.46
N ILE A 150 13.00 -26.26 -16.12
CA ILE A 150 14.08 -26.56 -17.06
C ILE A 150 14.88 -27.76 -16.53
N GLY A 151 14.54 -28.96 -17.02
CA GLY A 151 15.18 -30.21 -16.59
C GLY A 151 15.04 -30.42 -15.07
N PRO A 152 16.15 -30.53 -14.30
CA PRO A 152 16.10 -30.70 -12.85
C PRO A 152 15.79 -29.40 -12.08
N LEU A 153 15.70 -28.26 -12.76
CA LEU A 153 15.46 -26.95 -12.14
C LEU A 153 13.96 -26.62 -12.17
N ASN A 154 13.32 -26.67 -11.01
CA ASN A 154 11.91 -26.31 -10.88
C ASN A 154 11.68 -24.78 -10.92
N ALA A 155 10.44 -24.39 -11.22
CA ALA A 155 10.04 -22.98 -11.30
C ALA A 155 10.31 -22.22 -9.99
N LYS A 156 10.14 -22.87 -8.83
CA LYS A 156 10.41 -22.30 -7.50
C LYS A 156 11.87 -21.85 -7.35
N PHE A 157 12.81 -22.67 -7.79
CA PHE A 157 14.24 -22.36 -7.72
C PHE A 157 14.62 -21.31 -8.77
N LEU A 158 14.13 -21.44 -10.01
CA LEU A 158 14.38 -20.48 -11.08
C LEU A 158 13.84 -19.07 -10.73
N GLY A 159 12.63 -18.99 -10.17
CA GLY A 159 12.05 -17.72 -9.70
C GLY A 159 12.88 -17.06 -8.59
N PHE A 160 13.37 -17.86 -7.63
CA PHE A 160 14.31 -17.38 -6.61
C PHE A 160 15.61 -16.84 -7.24
N LEU A 161 16.19 -17.56 -8.20
CA LEU A 161 17.40 -17.12 -8.91
C LEU A 161 17.17 -15.82 -9.69
N VAL A 162 16.04 -15.69 -10.39
CA VAL A 162 15.69 -14.47 -11.12
C VAL A 162 15.57 -13.28 -10.16
N MET A 163 14.88 -13.44 -9.04
CA MET A 163 14.78 -12.39 -8.01
C MET A 163 16.15 -12.01 -7.44
N ALA A 164 16.97 -12.99 -7.06
CA ALA A 164 18.29 -12.76 -6.49
C ALA A 164 19.23 -12.11 -7.52
N ALA A 165 19.20 -12.57 -8.77
CA ALA A 165 19.98 -12.03 -9.87
C ALA A 165 19.58 -10.59 -10.20
N ALA A 166 18.30 -10.24 -10.08
CA ALA A 166 17.82 -8.88 -10.32
C ALA A 166 18.42 -7.89 -9.31
N VAL A 167 18.62 -8.29 -8.05
CA VAL A 167 19.35 -7.48 -7.08
C VAL A 167 20.86 -7.52 -7.36
N ALA A 168 21.39 -8.71 -7.61
CA ALA A 168 22.84 -8.91 -7.74
C ALA A 168 23.46 -8.24 -8.97
N ILE A 169 22.71 -8.12 -10.08
CA ILE A 169 23.22 -7.54 -11.33
C ILE A 169 23.57 -6.05 -11.19
N LEU A 170 22.98 -5.35 -10.22
CA LEU A 170 23.31 -3.96 -9.91
C LEU A 170 24.76 -3.80 -9.42
N PHE A 171 25.30 -4.80 -8.71
CA PHE A 171 26.69 -4.74 -8.24
C PHE A 171 27.70 -4.84 -9.38
N VAL A 172 27.34 -5.45 -10.51
CA VAL A 172 28.24 -5.57 -11.67
C VAL A 172 28.06 -4.44 -12.69
N LEU A 173 27.16 -3.48 -12.44
CA LEU A 173 26.88 -2.35 -13.32
C LEU A 173 28.15 -1.60 -13.80
N PRO A 174 29.16 -1.31 -12.94
CA PRO A 174 30.37 -0.60 -13.38
C PRO A 174 31.17 -1.32 -14.47
N TRP A 175 30.99 -2.63 -14.64
CA TRP A 175 31.66 -3.41 -15.69
C TRP A 175 30.77 -3.68 -16.91
N LEU A 176 29.46 -3.42 -16.82
CA LEU A 176 28.53 -3.59 -17.93
C LEU A 176 28.50 -2.35 -18.83
N ASP A 177 28.59 -1.17 -18.23
CA ASP A 177 28.65 0.08 -18.97
C ASP A 177 30.04 0.27 -19.60
N ARG A 178 30.08 0.30 -20.94
CA ARG A 178 31.31 0.49 -21.72
C ARG A 178 31.38 1.86 -22.37
N SER A 179 30.49 2.78 -21.99
CA SER A 179 30.50 4.14 -22.48
C SER A 179 31.74 4.89 -21.95
N PRO A 180 32.42 5.70 -22.77
CA PRO A 180 33.49 6.57 -22.29
C PRO A 180 32.95 7.70 -21.39
N GLU A 181 31.68 8.09 -21.59
CA GLU A 181 31.07 9.21 -20.86
C GLU A 181 30.34 8.74 -19.61
N LYS A 182 30.55 9.45 -18.48
CA LYS A 182 29.85 9.15 -17.22
C LYS A 182 28.41 9.65 -17.22
N SER A 183 28.15 10.85 -17.73
CA SER A 183 26.82 11.46 -17.68
C SER A 183 25.93 10.99 -18.83
N ILE A 184 24.69 10.60 -18.49
CA ILE A 184 23.64 10.27 -19.47
C ILE A 184 23.34 11.44 -20.44
N ARG A 185 23.69 12.68 -20.05
CA ARG A 185 23.52 13.89 -20.87
C ARG A 185 24.36 13.85 -22.15
N TYR A 186 25.50 13.17 -22.14
CA TYR A 186 26.41 13.08 -23.27
C TYR A 186 26.37 11.71 -23.96
N LYS A 187 25.65 10.75 -23.37
CA LYS A 187 25.38 9.45 -24.02
C LYS A 187 24.43 9.56 -25.20
N GLY A 188 24.50 8.55 -26.06
CA GLY A 188 23.70 8.43 -27.27
C GLY A 188 22.22 8.16 -27.01
N LYS A 189 21.45 8.12 -28.11
CA LYS A 189 19.98 7.96 -28.06
C LYS A 189 19.57 6.60 -27.48
N ILE A 190 20.34 5.54 -27.70
CA ILE A 190 20.00 4.20 -27.24
C ILE A 190 20.00 4.15 -25.72
N SER A 191 21.05 4.64 -25.06
CA SER A 191 21.12 4.69 -23.59
C SER A 191 19.98 5.52 -22.98
N ARG A 192 19.58 6.63 -23.61
CA ARG A 192 18.46 7.47 -23.15
C ARG A 192 17.10 6.80 -23.30
N VAL A 193 16.87 6.05 -24.38
CA VAL A 193 15.62 5.28 -24.55
C VAL A 193 15.61 4.07 -23.61
N ALA A 194 16.73 3.35 -23.49
CA ALA A 194 16.86 2.17 -22.67
C ALA A 194 16.56 2.46 -21.19
N ILE A 195 17.02 3.58 -20.64
CA ILE A 195 16.74 3.95 -19.24
C ILE A 195 15.25 4.28 -19.01
N ILE A 196 14.57 4.88 -19.99
CA ILE A 196 13.12 5.16 -19.90
C ILE A 196 12.33 3.85 -19.95
N VAL A 197 12.69 2.93 -20.86
CA VAL A 197 12.06 1.61 -20.95
C VAL A 197 12.31 0.78 -19.68
N PHE A 198 13.53 0.83 -19.15
CA PHE A 198 13.90 0.17 -17.88
C PHE A 198 13.07 0.71 -16.71
N ALA A 199 12.96 2.04 -16.59
CA ALA A 199 12.14 2.68 -15.56
C ALA A 199 10.65 2.28 -15.70
N ALA A 200 10.11 2.28 -16.92
CA ALA A 200 8.74 1.85 -17.18
C ALA A 200 8.53 0.38 -16.77
N ALA A 201 9.42 -0.52 -17.18
CA ALA A 201 9.35 -1.94 -16.84
C ALA A 201 9.41 -2.18 -15.32
N PHE A 202 10.31 -1.47 -14.62
CA PHE A 202 10.44 -1.57 -13.16
C PHE A 202 9.19 -1.08 -12.43
N ILE A 203 8.60 0.05 -12.86
CA ILE A 203 7.34 0.57 -12.30
C ILE A 203 6.19 -0.40 -12.56
N ILE A 204 6.05 -0.93 -13.79
CA ILE A 204 5.02 -1.92 -14.13
C ILE A 204 5.15 -3.16 -13.23
N LEU A 205 6.37 -3.68 -13.03
CA LEU A 205 6.62 -4.80 -12.12
C LEU A 205 6.22 -4.46 -10.68
N GLY A 206 6.50 -3.24 -10.23
CA GLY A 206 6.07 -2.76 -8.92
C GLY A 206 4.55 -2.75 -8.75
N VAL A 207 3.81 -2.27 -9.75
CA VAL A 207 2.34 -2.25 -9.73
C VAL A 207 1.75 -3.66 -9.82
N LEU A 208 2.32 -4.54 -10.64
CA LEU A 208 1.82 -5.91 -10.78
C LEU A 208 2.03 -6.75 -9.52
N GLY A 209 3.00 -6.40 -8.67
CA GLY A 209 3.30 -7.17 -7.46
C GLY A 209 2.27 -6.97 -6.34
N VAL A 210 1.50 -5.87 -6.36
CA VAL A 210 0.36 -5.65 -5.45
C VAL A 210 -0.97 -6.17 -6.03
N LYS A 211 -0.97 -6.72 -7.25
CA LYS A 211 -2.18 -7.22 -7.91
C LYS A 211 -2.19 -8.75 -7.98
N ALA A 212 -3.38 -9.33 -7.90
CA ALA A 212 -3.58 -10.77 -8.07
C ALA A 212 -3.09 -11.22 -9.47
N PRO A 213 -2.45 -12.40 -9.58
CA PRO A 213 -1.97 -12.92 -10.85
C PRO A 213 -3.14 -13.34 -11.74
N THR A 214 -3.16 -12.85 -12.98
CA THR A 214 -4.01 -13.35 -14.08
C THR A 214 -3.10 -13.74 -15.24
N PRO A 215 -3.53 -14.57 -16.21
CA PRO A 215 -2.70 -14.93 -17.35
C PRO A 215 -2.11 -13.71 -18.08
N ALA A 216 -2.92 -12.66 -18.27
CA ALA A 216 -2.48 -11.41 -18.91
C ALA A 216 -1.45 -10.64 -18.07
N ARG A 217 -1.67 -10.51 -16.76
CA ARG A 217 -0.73 -9.84 -15.84
C ARG A 217 0.59 -10.61 -15.71
N THR A 218 0.52 -11.93 -15.67
CA THR A 218 1.70 -12.80 -15.64
C THR A 218 2.53 -12.65 -16.92
N ALA A 219 1.89 -12.64 -18.09
CA ALA A 219 2.57 -12.40 -19.37
C ALA A 219 3.26 -11.02 -19.39
N LEU A 220 2.58 -9.97 -18.91
CA LEU A 220 3.17 -8.63 -18.82
C LEU A 220 4.36 -8.60 -17.85
N ALA A 221 4.27 -9.26 -16.70
CA ALA A 221 5.36 -9.37 -15.74
C ALA A 221 6.57 -10.12 -16.33
N GLN A 222 6.34 -11.19 -17.12
CA GLN A 222 7.40 -11.91 -17.83
C GLN A 222 8.10 -11.01 -18.86
N ILE A 223 7.34 -10.26 -19.67
CA ILE A 223 7.91 -9.30 -20.64
C ILE A 223 8.74 -8.25 -19.91
N CYS A 224 8.23 -7.65 -18.84
CA CYS A 224 8.95 -6.62 -18.09
C CYS A 224 10.20 -7.19 -17.39
N THR A 225 10.15 -8.43 -16.91
CA THR A 225 11.31 -9.13 -16.34
C THR A 225 12.40 -9.33 -17.41
N VAL A 226 12.03 -9.74 -18.62
CA VAL A 226 12.97 -9.84 -19.75
C VAL A 226 13.55 -8.48 -20.09
N LEU A 227 12.73 -7.42 -20.18
CA LEU A 227 13.20 -6.05 -20.43
C LEU A 227 14.17 -5.56 -19.35
N TYR A 228 13.91 -5.89 -18.08
CA TYR A 228 14.79 -5.57 -16.96
C TYR A 228 16.18 -6.20 -17.14
N PHE A 229 16.27 -7.49 -17.41
CA PHE A 229 17.57 -8.15 -17.62
C PHE A 229 18.23 -7.76 -18.94
N LEU A 230 17.43 -7.55 -20.00
CA LEU A 230 17.92 -7.07 -21.28
C LEU A 230 18.59 -5.70 -21.12
N TYR A 231 18.07 -4.83 -20.25
CA TYR A 231 18.71 -3.55 -19.92
C TYR A 231 20.18 -3.73 -19.51
N PHE A 232 20.48 -4.72 -18.66
CA PHE A 232 21.84 -4.95 -18.18
C PHE A 232 22.68 -5.77 -19.16
N PHE A 233 22.13 -6.86 -19.71
CA PHE A 233 22.89 -7.76 -20.57
C PHE A 233 23.22 -7.17 -21.92
N ALA A 234 22.36 -6.32 -22.48
CA ALA A 234 22.65 -5.67 -23.75
C ALA A 234 23.41 -4.32 -23.59
N MET A 235 23.57 -3.82 -22.36
CA MET A 235 24.35 -2.62 -22.04
C MET A 235 25.78 -2.62 -22.61
N PRO A 236 26.58 -3.69 -22.48
CA PRO A 236 27.95 -3.70 -23.00
C PRO A 236 28.03 -3.52 -24.52
N PHE A 237 26.96 -3.86 -25.23
CA PHE A 237 26.91 -3.79 -26.69
C PHE A 237 26.52 -2.39 -27.15
N TRP A 238 25.39 -1.84 -26.68
CA TRP A 238 24.97 -0.52 -27.16
C TRP A 238 25.84 0.62 -26.62
N THR A 239 26.34 0.53 -25.38
CA THR A 239 27.18 1.61 -24.81
C THR A 239 28.54 1.72 -25.50
N LYS A 240 29.02 0.61 -26.07
CA LYS A 240 30.22 0.57 -26.92
C LYS A 240 29.96 1.09 -28.34
N MET A 241 28.78 0.84 -28.88
CA MET A 241 28.43 1.19 -30.27
C MET A 241 27.90 2.62 -30.43
N GLU A 242 27.34 3.20 -29.37
CA GLU A 242 26.71 4.51 -29.45
C GLU A 242 27.73 5.63 -29.63
N LYS A 243 27.37 6.62 -30.45
CA LYS A 243 28.14 7.85 -30.57
C LYS A 243 27.83 8.74 -29.37
N THR A 244 28.85 9.08 -28.60
CA THR A 244 28.76 10.01 -27.48
C THR A 244 29.14 11.42 -27.91
N LEU A 245 28.65 12.40 -27.16
CA LEU A 245 29.15 13.77 -27.20
C LEU A 245 30.33 13.88 -26.24
N PRO A 246 31.33 14.73 -26.52
CA PRO A 246 32.43 14.95 -25.59
C PRO A 246 31.93 15.60 -24.29
N GLU A 247 32.44 15.15 -23.15
CA GLU A 247 32.28 15.85 -21.87
C GLU A 247 32.85 17.28 -21.95
N PRO A 248 32.23 18.27 -21.27
CA PRO A 248 32.77 19.63 -21.23
C PRO A 248 34.06 19.68 -20.42
N GLU A 249 34.96 20.62 -20.73
CA GLU A 249 36.24 20.77 -20.02
C GLU A 249 36.08 21.24 -18.56
N ARG A 250 34.96 21.91 -18.25
CA ARG A 250 34.60 22.46 -16.93
C ARG A 250 33.13 22.18 -16.65
N VAL A 251 32.75 22.18 -15.38
CA VAL A 251 31.34 21.99 -14.97
C VAL A 251 30.47 23.11 -15.56
N THR A 252 29.29 22.78 -16.10
CA THR A 252 28.36 23.78 -16.65
C THR A 252 27.11 23.92 -15.77
N MET A 253 26.70 25.17 -15.52
CA MET A 253 25.57 25.49 -14.62
C MET A 253 24.21 25.50 -15.34
N ASP A 254 24.21 25.40 -16.66
CA ASP A 254 23.05 25.42 -17.56
C ASP A 254 22.66 24.04 -18.11
N GLY A 255 23.39 22.99 -17.70
CA GLY A 255 23.17 21.63 -18.16
C GLY A 255 21.87 21.05 -17.62
N GLY A 256 20.97 20.65 -18.51
CA GLY A 256 19.72 19.99 -18.12
C GLY A 256 18.73 19.80 -19.27
N MET A 257 17.80 18.88 -19.08
CA MET A 257 16.65 18.76 -19.96
C MET A 257 15.65 19.85 -19.54
N GLY A 258 15.59 20.97 -20.28
CA GLY A 258 14.70 22.09 -19.93
C GLY A 258 13.26 21.65 -19.64
N PHE A 259 12.54 22.43 -18.82
CA PHE A 259 11.25 22.03 -18.21
C PHE A 259 10.30 21.27 -19.16
N TRP A 260 10.00 21.82 -20.34
CA TRP A 260 9.08 21.20 -21.29
C TRP A 260 9.53 19.84 -21.83
N ARG A 261 10.84 19.66 -22.01
CA ARG A 261 11.39 18.36 -22.43
C ARG A 261 11.32 17.35 -21.29
N ALA A 262 11.58 17.77 -20.05
CA ALA A 262 11.42 16.90 -18.87
C ALA A 262 9.96 16.45 -18.71
N ILE A 263 9.00 17.37 -18.84
CA ILE A 263 7.56 17.05 -18.85
C ILE A 263 7.20 16.10 -20.00
N GLY A 264 7.76 16.32 -21.20
CA GLY A 264 7.55 15.41 -22.34
C GLY A 264 8.05 13.99 -22.06
N VAL A 265 9.23 13.83 -21.45
CA VAL A 265 9.75 12.52 -21.05
C VAL A 265 8.90 11.88 -19.96
N LEU A 266 8.45 12.66 -18.97
CA LEU A 266 7.53 12.18 -17.94
C LEU A 266 6.21 11.69 -18.53
N ALA A 267 5.63 12.43 -19.50
CA ALA A 267 4.42 12.02 -20.18
C ALA A 267 4.61 10.71 -20.96
N ILE A 268 5.73 10.56 -21.66
CA ILE A 268 6.09 9.30 -22.34
C ILE A 268 6.19 8.16 -21.33
N LEU A 269 6.87 8.37 -20.19
CA LEU A 269 6.99 7.36 -19.14
C LEU A 269 5.61 6.95 -18.60
N ILE A 270 4.74 7.92 -18.32
CA ILE A 270 3.36 7.67 -17.85
C ILE A 270 2.60 6.84 -18.87
N VAL A 271 2.69 7.15 -20.16
CA VAL A 271 2.02 6.38 -21.22
C VAL A 271 2.57 4.95 -21.31
N LEU A 272 3.90 4.79 -21.25
CA LEU A 272 4.56 3.49 -21.28
C LEU A 272 4.19 2.60 -20.09
N VAL A 273 3.86 3.19 -18.95
CA VAL A 273 3.39 2.47 -17.76
C VAL A 273 1.88 2.21 -17.81
N ALA A 274 1.08 3.24 -18.08
CA ALA A 274 -0.37 3.18 -17.97
C ALA A 274 -1.02 2.34 -19.09
N ALA A 275 -0.52 2.41 -20.32
CA ALA A 275 -1.14 1.69 -21.44
C ALA A 275 -1.07 0.16 -21.29
N PRO A 276 0.09 -0.46 -20.98
CA PRO A 276 0.15 -1.91 -20.72
C PRO A 276 -0.65 -2.34 -19.50
N LEU A 277 -0.61 -1.56 -18.41
CA LEU A 277 -1.37 -1.87 -17.19
C LEU A 277 -2.88 -1.84 -17.43
N LYS A 278 -3.39 -0.85 -18.19
CA LYS A 278 -4.80 -0.82 -18.58
C LYS A 278 -5.18 -1.98 -19.49
N ALA A 279 -4.30 -2.37 -20.42
CA ALA A 279 -4.55 -3.49 -21.32
C ALA A 279 -4.71 -4.84 -20.59
N VAL A 280 -4.02 -5.02 -19.45
CA VAL A 280 -4.14 -6.23 -18.60
C VAL A 280 -5.04 -6.02 -17.37
N GLY A 281 -5.73 -4.88 -17.30
CA GLY A 281 -6.46 -4.41 -16.12
C GLY A 281 -7.92 -4.82 -16.06
N ALA A 282 -8.49 -5.41 -17.11
CA ALA A 282 -9.93 -5.66 -17.27
C ALA A 282 -10.56 -6.70 -16.31
N GLU A 283 -9.81 -7.25 -15.35
CA GLU A 283 -10.20 -8.38 -14.50
C GLU A 283 -9.87 -8.18 -13.01
N SER A 284 -9.86 -6.96 -12.46
CA SER A 284 -9.81 -6.83 -11.00
C SER A 284 -11.20 -7.03 -10.40
N ALA A 285 -11.29 -7.94 -9.43
CA ALA A 285 -12.40 -8.04 -8.49
C ALA A 285 -12.78 -6.63 -7.98
N TYR A 286 -14.07 -6.43 -7.70
CA TYR A 286 -14.54 -5.17 -7.15
C TYR A 286 -13.87 -4.90 -5.80
N ASP A 287 -13.66 -3.63 -5.45
CA ASP A 287 -13.00 -3.26 -4.19
C ASP A 287 -13.77 -3.78 -2.95
N CYS A 288 -15.09 -4.01 -3.10
CA CYS A 288 -15.96 -4.63 -2.10
C CYS A 288 -16.33 -6.08 -2.42
N GLY A 289 -15.33 -6.88 -2.82
CA GLY A 289 -15.50 -8.32 -3.05
C GLY A 289 -16.16 -8.62 -4.39
N THR A 290 -17.40 -9.11 -4.37
CA THR A 290 -18.10 -9.52 -5.60
C THR A 290 -18.96 -8.43 -6.24
N ILE A 291 -19.06 -7.25 -5.62
CA ILE A 291 -19.82 -6.09 -6.12
C ILE A 291 -19.08 -4.76 -5.91
N PRO A 292 -19.42 -3.70 -6.68
CA PRO A 292 -18.96 -2.35 -6.40
C PRO A 292 -19.24 -1.94 -4.96
N CYS A 293 -18.35 -1.16 -4.38
CA CYS A 293 -18.60 -0.54 -3.09
C CYS A 293 -19.71 0.50 -3.18
N ASP A 294 -20.57 0.51 -2.16
CA ASP A 294 -21.43 1.65 -1.90
C ASP A 294 -20.59 2.86 -1.45
N GLU A 295 -21.05 4.07 -1.75
CA GLU A 295 -20.39 5.29 -1.31
C GLU A 295 -20.53 5.44 0.20
N PHE A 296 -19.40 5.54 0.90
CA PHE A 296 -19.35 5.78 2.33
C PHE A 296 -18.16 6.69 2.66
N LYS A 297 -18.36 7.58 3.64
CA LYS A 297 -17.29 8.42 4.18
C LYS A 297 -17.52 8.63 5.66
N ALA A 298 -16.60 8.11 6.49
CA ALA A 298 -16.64 8.30 7.93
C ALA A 298 -16.48 9.79 8.28
N ASP A 299 -17.29 10.26 9.22
CA ASP A 299 -17.21 11.59 9.82
C ASP A 299 -16.91 11.46 11.33
N PRO A 300 -15.63 11.60 11.75
CA PRO A 300 -15.25 11.51 13.15
C PRO A 300 -15.72 12.71 13.99
N SER A 301 -16.20 13.79 13.34
CA SER A 301 -16.69 15.00 14.03
C SER A 301 -18.17 14.94 14.36
N ASP A 302 -18.95 14.06 13.70
CA ASP A 302 -20.36 13.87 13.98
C ASP A 302 -20.57 13.01 15.23
N LYS A 303 -20.62 13.68 16.39
CA LYS A 303 -20.82 13.02 17.68
C LYS A 303 -22.20 12.35 17.79
N ALA A 304 -23.23 12.86 17.13
CA ALA A 304 -24.56 12.25 17.19
C ALA A 304 -24.56 10.89 16.47
N SER A 305 -24.00 10.86 15.26
CA SER A 305 -23.78 9.62 14.50
C SER A 305 -22.94 8.61 15.29
N LEU A 306 -21.83 9.05 15.89
CA LEU A 306 -20.97 8.18 16.70
C LEU A 306 -21.68 7.62 17.95
N GLN A 307 -22.51 8.41 18.63
CA GLN A 307 -23.30 7.96 19.78
C GLN A 307 -24.38 6.94 19.38
N HIS A 308 -25.10 7.19 18.28
CA HIS A 308 -26.07 6.24 17.73
C HIS A 308 -25.40 4.95 17.28
N GLY A 309 -24.26 5.06 16.60
CA GLY A 309 -23.43 3.94 16.18
C GLY A 309 -22.90 3.12 17.35
N ALA A 310 -22.45 3.77 18.42
CA ALA A 310 -22.02 3.10 19.65
C ALA A 310 -23.17 2.28 20.25
N LYS A 311 -24.37 2.88 20.34
CA LYS A 311 -25.58 2.18 20.80
C LYS A 311 -25.88 0.97 19.91
N LEU A 312 -25.87 1.11 18.60
CA LEU A 312 -26.12 0.01 17.66
C LEU A 312 -25.08 -1.11 17.81
N PHE A 313 -23.80 -0.75 17.89
CA PHE A 313 -22.70 -1.70 18.04
C PHE A 313 -22.85 -2.55 19.31
N VAL A 314 -23.09 -1.90 20.45
CA VAL A 314 -23.26 -2.60 21.72
C VAL A 314 -24.49 -3.53 21.68
N ASN A 315 -25.62 -3.06 21.14
CA ASN A 315 -26.87 -3.83 21.17
C ASN A 315 -26.91 -4.98 20.15
N TYR A 316 -26.27 -4.83 18.99
CA TYR A 316 -26.40 -5.78 17.87
C TYR A 316 -25.12 -6.54 17.55
N CYS A 317 -23.94 -6.00 17.86
CA CYS A 317 -22.65 -6.61 17.51
C CYS A 317 -21.97 -7.24 18.73
N MET A 318 -21.99 -6.58 19.90
CA MET A 318 -21.25 -7.03 21.09
C MET A 318 -21.80 -8.29 21.76
N GLY A 319 -22.92 -8.84 21.28
CA GLY A 319 -23.31 -10.19 21.65
C GLY A 319 -22.34 -11.27 21.13
N CYS A 320 -21.69 -11.01 19.99
CA CYS A 320 -20.79 -11.95 19.32
C CYS A 320 -19.36 -11.43 19.14
N HIS A 321 -19.18 -10.11 19.05
CA HIS A 321 -17.92 -9.47 18.68
C HIS A 321 -17.39 -8.55 19.76
N SER A 322 -16.12 -8.68 20.13
CA SER A 322 -15.45 -7.71 21.00
C SER A 322 -15.02 -6.46 20.24
N ALA A 323 -14.74 -5.40 21.01
CA ALA A 323 -13.90 -4.28 20.60
C ALA A 323 -12.73 -4.16 21.61
N GLN A 324 -12.01 -5.26 21.81
CA GLN A 324 -11.10 -5.50 22.92
C GLN A 324 -9.86 -4.59 22.93
N TYR A 325 -9.58 -3.89 21.83
CA TYR A 325 -8.51 -2.87 21.79
C TYR A 325 -9.00 -1.46 22.14
N SER A 326 -10.30 -1.31 22.43
CA SER A 326 -10.94 -0.07 22.88
C SER A 326 -11.33 -0.13 24.35
N ARG A 327 -11.36 1.03 25.02
CA ARG A 327 -11.80 1.18 26.43
C ARG A 327 -13.09 1.97 26.50
N TRP A 328 -13.99 1.59 27.40
CA TRP A 328 -15.28 2.27 27.59
C TRP A 328 -15.12 3.75 27.95
N GLU A 329 -14.18 4.08 28.84
CA GLU A 329 -13.86 5.44 29.28
C GLU A 329 -13.49 6.33 28.11
N ARG A 330 -12.63 5.83 27.23
CA ARG A 330 -12.21 6.57 26.04
C ARG A 330 -13.37 6.81 25.09
N VAL A 331 -14.19 5.79 24.84
CA VAL A 331 -15.39 5.94 24.01
C VAL A 331 -16.31 7.01 24.60
N ALA A 332 -16.54 6.97 25.91
CA ALA A 332 -17.39 7.94 26.60
C ALA A 332 -16.83 9.37 26.49
N ASP A 333 -15.55 9.56 26.77
CA ASP A 333 -14.88 10.86 26.71
C ASP A 333 -14.87 11.44 25.29
N ASP A 334 -14.45 10.66 24.30
CA ASP A 334 -14.31 11.12 22.91
C ASP A 334 -15.68 11.41 22.25
N LEU A 335 -16.74 10.69 22.65
CA LEU A 335 -18.11 10.90 22.16
C LEU A 335 -18.89 11.93 23.00
N GLY A 336 -18.35 12.40 24.12
CA GLY A 336 -19.03 13.35 25.02
C GLY A 336 -20.21 12.73 25.80
N ILE A 337 -20.15 11.44 26.11
CA ILE A 337 -21.15 10.73 26.91
C ILE A 337 -20.71 10.77 28.38
N PRO A 338 -21.56 11.28 29.30
CA PRO A 338 -21.26 11.19 30.74
C PRO A 338 -21.00 9.75 31.16
N HIS A 339 -19.96 9.51 31.96
CA HIS A 339 -19.53 8.15 32.33
C HIS A 339 -20.64 7.32 32.98
N GLU A 340 -21.47 7.94 33.82
CA GLU A 340 -22.64 7.30 34.45
C GLU A 340 -23.63 6.81 33.39
N MET A 341 -23.94 7.66 32.40
CA MET A 341 -24.83 7.31 31.29
C MET A 341 -24.25 6.20 30.41
N ALA A 342 -22.94 6.21 30.17
CA ALA A 342 -22.25 5.15 29.43
C ALA A 342 -22.34 3.82 30.18
N LEU A 343 -22.08 3.80 31.48
CA LEU A 343 -22.22 2.59 32.30
C LEU A 343 -23.66 2.07 32.33
N GLU A 344 -24.65 2.95 32.47
CA GLU A 344 -26.06 2.55 32.54
C GLU A 344 -26.63 2.02 31.22
N ASN A 345 -26.17 2.56 30.07
CA ASN A 345 -26.85 2.34 28.79
C ASN A 345 -26.00 1.61 27.74
N LEU A 346 -24.68 1.50 27.93
CA LEU A 346 -23.77 0.82 27.00
C LEU A 346 -23.03 -0.35 27.63
N VAL A 347 -22.84 -0.37 28.96
CA VAL A 347 -22.12 -1.46 29.65
C VAL A 347 -23.11 -2.40 30.32
N PHE A 348 -23.55 -3.44 29.60
CA PHE A 348 -24.52 -4.41 30.10
C PHE A 348 -23.90 -5.54 30.95
N THR A 349 -22.64 -5.42 31.33
CA THR A 349 -21.88 -6.39 32.14
C THR A 349 -21.37 -5.72 33.41
N ASP A 350 -20.69 -6.47 34.28
CA ASP A 350 -20.03 -5.96 35.48
C ASP A 350 -18.68 -5.26 35.20
N GLN A 351 -18.36 -5.01 33.93
CA GLN A 351 -17.18 -4.26 33.52
C GLN A 351 -17.19 -2.82 34.02
N LYS A 352 -16.00 -2.31 34.33
CA LYS A 352 -15.81 -0.91 34.75
C LYS A 352 -15.57 0.00 33.56
N ILE A 353 -15.82 1.30 33.73
CA ILE A 353 -15.60 2.31 32.69
C ILE A 353 -14.15 2.30 32.17
N GLY A 354 -13.14 2.05 33.01
CA GLY A 354 -11.74 1.99 32.58
C GLY A 354 -11.33 0.68 31.87
N GLU A 355 -12.21 -0.32 31.81
CA GLU A 355 -11.90 -1.64 31.23
C GLU A 355 -12.05 -1.65 29.70
N LEU A 356 -11.49 -2.71 29.09
CA LEU A 356 -11.58 -2.92 27.64
C LEU A 356 -12.98 -3.43 27.28
N MET A 357 -13.42 -3.17 26.06
CA MET A 357 -14.74 -3.58 25.57
C MET A 357 -14.75 -5.07 25.19
N GLU A 358 -14.75 -5.94 26.20
CA GLU A 358 -14.75 -7.40 26.07
C GLU A 358 -16.17 -7.99 26.05
N ILE A 359 -16.29 -9.24 25.61
CA ILE A 359 -17.56 -9.99 25.58
C ILE A 359 -17.42 -11.28 26.41
N SER A 360 -18.53 -11.81 26.90
CA SER A 360 -18.52 -13.03 27.71
C SER A 360 -18.46 -14.34 26.90
N MET A 361 -18.56 -14.29 25.57
CA MET A 361 -18.62 -15.48 24.72
C MET A 361 -17.26 -16.19 24.65
N PRO A 362 -17.14 -17.46 25.09
CA PRO A 362 -15.88 -18.20 24.98
C PRO A 362 -15.59 -18.62 23.52
N GLU A 363 -14.35 -18.44 23.06
CA GLU A 363 -13.94 -18.79 21.68
C GLU A 363 -14.25 -20.23 21.28
N LYS A 364 -14.06 -21.18 22.21
CA LYS A 364 -14.32 -22.60 21.95
C LYS A 364 -15.79 -22.85 21.61
N SER A 365 -16.69 -22.28 22.38
CA SER A 365 -18.15 -22.39 22.16
C SER A 365 -18.55 -21.65 20.88
N ALA A 366 -17.98 -20.47 20.63
CA ALA A 366 -18.23 -19.71 19.42
C ALA A 366 -17.83 -20.51 18.16
N LYS A 367 -16.68 -21.19 18.19
CA LYS A 367 -16.24 -22.07 17.10
C LYS A 367 -17.18 -23.26 16.89
N GLU A 368 -17.72 -23.84 17.96
CA GLU A 368 -18.70 -24.93 17.86
C GLU A 368 -20.03 -24.46 17.26
N TRP A 369 -20.48 -23.25 17.58
CA TRP A 369 -21.76 -22.70 17.09
C TRP A 369 -21.69 -22.16 15.67
N PHE A 370 -20.62 -21.45 15.31
CA PHE A 370 -20.50 -20.71 14.05
C PHE A 370 -19.47 -21.30 13.07
N GLY A 371 -18.76 -22.35 13.47
CA GLY A 371 -17.66 -22.96 12.70
C GLY A 371 -16.32 -22.22 12.80
N ALA A 372 -16.35 -20.94 13.15
CA ALA A 372 -15.19 -20.12 13.48
C ALA A 372 -15.54 -19.12 14.59
N PRO A 373 -14.60 -18.78 15.48
CA PRO A 373 -14.83 -17.71 16.45
C PRO A 373 -15.06 -16.39 15.70
N PRO A 374 -16.10 -15.60 16.07
CA PRO A 374 -16.28 -14.27 15.54
C PRO A 374 -15.03 -13.41 15.81
N PRO A 375 -14.57 -12.60 14.84
CA PRO A 375 -13.41 -11.74 15.04
C PRO A 375 -13.71 -10.58 15.97
N ASP A 376 -12.67 -10.05 16.61
CA ASP A 376 -12.68 -8.72 17.20
C ASP A 376 -12.92 -7.66 16.11
N LEU A 377 -13.77 -6.67 16.41
CA LEU A 377 -14.15 -5.65 15.45
C LEU A 377 -13.42 -4.31 15.66
N THR A 378 -12.51 -4.19 16.62
CA THR A 378 -11.85 -2.90 16.92
C THR A 378 -11.14 -2.32 15.71
N LEU A 379 -10.45 -3.17 14.94
CA LEU A 379 -9.69 -2.76 13.76
C LEU A 379 -10.37 -3.16 12.43
N ALA A 380 -11.63 -3.62 12.45
CA ALA A 380 -12.27 -4.20 11.29
C ALA A 380 -12.35 -3.24 10.09
N THR A 381 -12.66 -1.97 10.33
CA THR A 381 -12.73 -0.93 9.28
C THR A 381 -11.36 -0.62 8.67
N ARG A 382 -10.25 -0.83 9.40
CA ARG A 382 -8.89 -0.75 8.83
C ARG A 382 -8.47 -2.05 8.15
N ALA A 383 -8.98 -3.19 8.61
CA ALA A 383 -8.70 -4.49 7.99
C ALA A 383 -9.44 -4.71 6.66
N ARG A 384 -10.61 -4.07 6.47
CA ARG A 384 -11.47 -4.29 5.29
C ARG A 384 -11.89 -3.04 4.53
N GLN A 385 -11.56 -1.85 5.03
CA GLN A 385 -12.11 -0.56 4.61
C GLN A 385 -13.55 -0.31 5.14
N PRO A 386 -13.90 0.93 5.54
CA PRO A 386 -15.25 1.26 5.97
C PRO A 386 -16.32 1.01 4.89
N GLU A 387 -16.02 1.31 3.64
CA GLU A 387 -16.90 1.13 2.49
C GLU A 387 -17.29 -0.35 2.31
N TRP A 388 -16.35 -1.27 2.53
CA TRP A 388 -16.61 -2.71 2.52
C TRP A 388 -17.61 -3.12 3.58
N ILE A 389 -17.45 -2.62 4.82
CA ILE A 389 -18.34 -2.99 5.94
C ILE A 389 -19.73 -2.38 5.73
N TYR A 390 -19.81 -1.14 5.27
CA TYR A 390 -21.06 -0.47 4.93
C TYR A 390 -21.83 -1.24 3.85
N THR A 391 -21.14 -1.59 2.75
CA THR A 391 -21.73 -2.39 1.68
C THR A 391 -22.12 -3.78 2.19
N TYR A 392 -21.27 -4.42 3.00
CA TYR A 392 -21.51 -5.76 3.54
C TYR A 392 -22.78 -5.81 4.41
N LEU A 393 -22.99 -4.87 5.32
CA LEU A 393 -24.15 -4.86 6.22
C LEU A 393 -25.47 -4.57 5.51
N ARG A 394 -25.45 -3.92 4.34
CA ARG A 394 -26.64 -3.61 3.54
C ARG A 394 -27.09 -4.74 2.60
N HIS A 395 -26.21 -5.71 2.33
CA HIS A 395 -26.39 -6.69 1.27
C HIS A 395 -26.59 -8.14 1.76
N PHE A 396 -27.21 -8.30 2.93
CA PHE A 396 -27.72 -9.60 3.37
C PHE A 396 -29.01 -9.96 2.62
N TYR A 397 -29.18 -11.24 2.30
CA TYR A 397 -30.37 -11.74 1.64
C TYR A 397 -30.69 -13.18 2.06
N ALA A 398 -31.94 -13.59 1.88
CA ALA A 398 -32.41 -14.94 2.19
C ALA A 398 -31.74 -15.98 1.27
N ASP A 399 -31.22 -17.05 1.86
CA ASP A 399 -30.65 -18.17 1.13
C ASP A 399 -30.83 -19.46 1.95
N GLU A 400 -31.87 -20.21 1.61
CA GLU A 400 -32.21 -21.47 2.28
C GLU A 400 -31.14 -22.55 2.12
N SER A 401 -30.21 -22.41 1.17
CA SER A 401 -29.10 -23.34 1.02
C SER A 401 -28.04 -23.20 2.11
N ARG A 402 -28.07 -22.08 2.86
CA ARG A 402 -27.12 -21.78 3.93
C ARG A 402 -27.63 -22.30 5.28
N PRO A 403 -26.74 -22.79 6.18
CA PRO A 403 -27.15 -23.32 7.48
C PRO A 403 -27.95 -22.35 8.36
N ILE A 404 -27.75 -21.05 8.18
CA ILE A 404 -28.38 -19.95 8.93
C ILE A 404 -29.47 -19.22 8.12
N GLY A 405 -29.82 -19.72 6.93
CA GLY A 405 -30.89 -19.20 6.09
C GLY A 405 -30.61 -17.86 5.39
N VAL A 406 -29.39 -17.32 5.51
CA VAL A 406 -28.98 -16.06 4.87
C VAL A 406 -27.61 -16.17 4.20
N ASN A 407 -27.41 -15.33 3.20
CA ASN A 407 -26.13 -15.15 2.50
C ASN A 407 -25.85 -13.66 2.27
N ASN A 408 -24.71 -13.33 1.66
CA ASN A 408 -24.28 -11.95 1.46
C ASN A 408 -23.62 -11.75 0.08
N LYS A 409 -23.90 -10.61 -0.55
CA LYS A 409 -23.38 -10.31 -1.90
C LYS A 409 -21.91 -9.86 -1.90
N VAL A 410 -21.46 -9.15 -0.88
CA VAL A 410 -20.05 -8.75 -0.73
C VAL A 410 -19.18 -9.97 -0.43
N PHE A 411 -19.63 -10.81 0.51
CA PHE A 411 -18.91 -11.99 0.97
C PHE A 411 -19.76 -13.26 0.88
N LYS A 412 -19.60 -13.96 -0.24
CA LYS A 412 -20.35 -15.18 -0.52
C LYS A 412 -20.08 -16.26 0.54
N ASP A 413 -21.12 -17.05 0.82
CA ASP A 413 -21.08 -18.16 1.77
C ASP A 413 -20.73 -17.71 3.19
N VAL A 414 -21.21 -16.52 3.55
CA VAL A 414 -21.04 -15.93 4.87
C VAL A 414 -21.48 -16.91 5.97
N GLY A 415 -20.71 -16.96 7.06
CA GLY A 415 -21.06 -17.69 8.29
C GLY A 415 -21.74 -16.82 9.35
N MET A 416 -21.82 -15.50 9.12
CA MET A 416 -22.42 -14.55 10.04
C MET A 416 -23.95 -14.52 9.84
N PRO A 417 -24.76 -14.64 10.91
CA PRO A 417 -26.19 -14.39 10.82
C PRO A 417 -26.45 -12.92 10.46
N HIS A 418 -27.64 -12.63 9.93
CA HIS A 418 -28.05 -11.26 9.70
C HIS A 418 -28.43 -10.62 11.04
N VAL A 419 -27.44 -10.05 11.75
CA VAL A 419 -27.62 -9.49 13.10
C VAL A 419 -28.56 -8.28 13.14
N LEU A 420 -28.76 -7.60 12.01
CA LEU A 420 -29.66 -6.46 11.88
C LEU A 420 -31.00 -6.82 11.23
N LEU A 421 -31.35 -8.12 11.18
CA LEU A 421 -32.59 -8.64 10.59
C LEU A 421 -33.85 -7.92 11.09
N ASP A 422 -33.93 -7.67 12.40
CA ASP A 422 -35.08 -6.97 12.99
C ASP A 422 -35.20 -5.51 12.53
N LEU A 423 -34.10 -4.89 12.12
CA LEU A 423 -34.05 -3.50 11.65
C LEU A 423 -34.30 -3.43 10.15
N GLN A 424 -33.57 -4.21 9.35
CA GLN A 424 -33.64 -4.22 7.89
C GLN A 424 -34.90 -4.93 7.37
N GLY A 425 -35.26 -6.05 7.99
CA GLY A 425 -36.07 -7.09 7.37
C GLY A 425 -35.21 -8.10 6.62
N LEU A 426 -35.84 -9.00 5.86
CA LEU A 426 -35.14 -10.00 5.06
C LEU A 426 -35.37 -9.76 3.57
N PRO A 427 -34.37 -9.24 2.84
CA PRO A 427 -34.42 -9.16 1.39
C PRO A 427 -34.37 -10.55 0.76
N GLU A 428 -35.18 -10.79 -0.26
CA GLU A 428 -35.15 -12.01 -1.08
C GLU A 428 -34.62 -11.68 -2.48
N CYS A 429 -33.93 -12.65 -3.09
CA CYS A 429 -33.51 -12.56 -4.48
C CYS A 429 -34.72 -12.34 -5.39
N ALA A 430 -34.69 -11.26 -6.15
CA ALA A 430 -35.66 -10.95 -7.18
C ALA A 430 -34.98 -10.92 -8.56
N PRO A 431 -35.71 -11.24 -9.65
CA PRO A 431 -35.18 -11.13 -10.99
C PRO A 431 -34.65 -9.72 -11.25
N GLY A 432 -33.46 -9.60 -11.84
CA GLY A 432 -32.85 -8.32 -12.16
C GLY A 432 -32.13 -8.30 -13.50
N PRO A 433 -31.66 -7.11 -13.91
CA PRO A 433 -31.10 -6.89 -15.24
C PRO A 433 -29.80 -7.70 -15.44
N VAL A 434 -29.73 -8.44 -16.54
CA VAL A 434 -28.49 -9.15 -16.90
C VAL A 434 -27.44 -8.15 -17.35
N LEU A 435 -26.25 -8.18 -16.74
CA LEU A 435 -25.12 -7.37 -17.19
C LEU A 435 -24.51 -7.94 -18.49
N ALA A 436 -24.22 -7.06 -19.44
CA ALA A 436 -23.44 -7.37 -20.63
C ALA A 436 -21.94 -7.45 -20.28
N SER A 437 -21.14 -8.04 -21.17
CA SER A 437 -19.68 -8.19 -20.99
C SER A 437 -18.91 -6.86 -20.86
N ASN A 438 -19.54 -5.73 -21.20
CA ASN A 438 -19.01 -4.38 -21.02
C ASN A 438 -19.50 -3.69 -19.73
N GLY A 439 -20.22 -4.40 -18.85
CA GLY A 439 -20.80 -3.85 -17.62
C GLY A 439 -22.10 -3.05 -17.81
N GLY A 440 -22.60 -2.89 -19.04
CA GLY A 440 -23.90 -2.26 -19.30
C GLY A 440 -25.06 -3.22 -19.06
N ILE A 441 -26.26 -2.70 -18.77
CA ILE A 441 -27.47 -3.52 -18.67
C ILE A 441 -27.83 -4.06 -20.06
N ARG A 442 -28.01 -5.38 -20.19
CA ARG A 442 -28.58 -5.97 -21.41
C ARG A 442 -30.03 -5.53 -21.51
N VAL A 443 -30.34 -4.88 -22.62
CA VAL A 443 -31.70 -4.47 -22.97
C VAL A 443 -32.20 -5.31 -24.14
N ASP A 444 -33.51 -5.55 -24.19
CA ASP A 444 -34.17 -6.19 -25.31
C ASP A 444 -34.04 -5.29 -26.55
N PRO A 445 -33.48 -5.80 -27.68
CA PRO A 445 -33.31 -5.00 -28.90
C PRO A 445 -34.61 -4.47 -29.52
N LEU A 446 -35.77 -5.05 -29.19
CA LEU A 446 -37.08 -4.68 -29.73
C LEU A 446 -37.85 -3.70 -28.84
N THR A 447 -37.71 -3.79 -27.52
CA THR A 447 -38.46 -2.95 -26.56
C THR A 447 -37.60 -1.90 -25.86
N SER A 448 -36.27 -2.02 -25.93
CA SER A 448 -35.30 -1.21 -25.16
C SER A 448 -35.45 -1.33 -23.63
N GLU A 449 -36.22 -2.30 -23.14
CA GLU A 449 -36.36 -2.57 -21.71
C GLU A 449 -35.24 -3.51 -21.22
N PRO A 450 -34.80 -3.39 -19.96
CA PRO A 450 -33.83 -4.31 -19.37
C PRO A 450 -34.28 -5.77 -19.41
N ILE A 451 -33.39 -6.67 -19.83
CA ILE A 451 -33.63 -8.12 -19.77
C ILE A 451 -33.46 -8.57 -18.32
N LEU A 452 -34.58 -8.82 -17.63
CA LEU A 452 -34.61 -9.28 -16.23
C LEU A 452 -34.48 -10.81 -16.11
N ALA A 453 -33.36 -11.36 -16.60
CA ALA A 453 -33.11 -12.80 -16.61
C ALA A 453 -32.05 -13.27 -15.62
N ASP A 454 -31.49 -12.37 -14.79
CA ASP A 454 -30.68 -12.76 -13.64
C ASP A 454 -31.63 -13.10 -12.48
N PRO A 455 -31.74 -14.37 -12.05
CA PRO A 455 -32.68 -14.79 -11.01
C PRO A 455 -32.41 -14.16 -9.63
N CYS A 456 -31.22 -13.57 -9.40
CA CYS A 456 -30.92 -12.77 -8.21
C CYS A 456 -30.24 -11.43 -8.60
N GLY A 457 -30.74 -10.80 -9.67
CA GLY A 457 -30.21 -9.52 -10.14
C GLY A 457 -30.71 -8.29 -9.36
N SER A 458 -31.74 -8.45 -8.53
CA SER A 458 -32.26 -7.40 -7.63
C SER A 458 -32.69 -8.01 -6.29
N TYR A 459 -32.98 -7.16 -5.30
CA TYR A 459 -33.51 -7.60 -4.01
C TYR A 459 -34.83 -6.91 -3.72
N ALA A 460 -35.84 -7.70 -3.38
CA ALA A 460 -37.10 -7.21 -2.89
C ALA A 460 -37.20 -7.51 -1.40
N LEU A 461 -37.63 -6.53 -0.61
CA LEU A 461 -37.95 -6.74 0.80
C LEU A 461 -39.21 -7.61 0.91
N ALA A 462 -39.00 -8.90 1.13
CA ALA A 462 -40.10 -9.86 1.29
C ALA A 462 -40.72 -9.76 2.68
N THR A 463 -39.88 -9.60 3.71
CA THR A 463 -40.30 -9.34 5.10
C THR A 463 -39.77 -7.99 5.55
N PRO A 464 -40.63 -6.99 5.83
CA PRO A 464 -40.17 -5.68 6.26
C PRO A 464 -39.61 -5.71 7.68
N GLY A 465 -38.55 -4.93 7.93
CA GLY A 465 -38.00 -4.68 9.26
C GLY A 465 -38.72 -3.56 10.01
N LYS A 466 -38.15 -3.16 11.15
CA LYS A 466 -38.63 -2.02 11.95
C LYS A 466 -38.34 -0.66 11.31
N LEU A 467 -37.30 -0.57 10.49
CA LEU A 467 -36.85 0.68 9.86
C LEU A 467 -37.27 0.70 8.38
N SER A 468 -37.50 1.90 7.84
CA SER A 468 -37.53 2.08 6.39
C SER A 468 -36.15 1.79 5.78
N PRO A 469 -36.04 1.52 4.47
CA PRO A 469 -34.75 1.36 3.80
C PRO A 469 -33.79 2.54 4.04
N GLU A 470 -34.31 3.78 4.02
CA GLU A 470 -33.52 4.99 4.25
C GLU A 470 -33.06 5.11 5.71
N GLU A 471 -33.95 4.81 6.67
CA GLU A 471 -33.61 4.80 8.10
C GLU A 471 -32.60 3.68 8.43
N TYR A 472 -32.68 2.54 7.73
CA TYR A 472 -31.73 1.46 7.87
C TYR A 472 -30.35 1.86 7.32
N ASP A 473 -30.30 2.52 6.17
CA ASP A 473 -29.05 3.03 5.59
C ASP A 473 -28.37 4.03 6.54
N GLU A 474 -29.14 4.92 7.17
CA GLU A 474 -28.63 5.85 8.19
C GLU A 474 -28.12 5.10 9.44
N ALA A 475 -28.85 4.10 9.93
CA ALA A 475 -28.42 3.28 11.06
C ALA A 475 -27.12 2.50 10.76
N VAL A 476 -26.98 1.95 9.56
CA VAL A 476 -25.74 1.28 9.12
C VAL A 476 -24.61 2.30 8.94
N TYR A 477 -24.90 3.50 8.44
CA TYR A 477 -23.92 4.58 8.37
C TYR A 477 -23.36 4.92 9.75
N ASP A 478 -24.24 5.16 10.73
CA ASP A 478 -23.86 5.47 12.11
C ASP A 478 -23.03 4.35 12.74
N LEU A 479 -23.45 3.10 12.56
CA LEU A 479 -22.72 1.92 13.03
C LEU A 479 -21.31 1.86 12.44
N VAL A 480 -21.17 2.00 11.12
CA VAL A 480 -19.87 1.92 10.46
C VAL A 480 -19.01 3.16 10.76
N ASN A 481 -19.61 4.33 10.94
CA ASN A 481 -18.92 5.53 11.39
C ASN A 481 -18.31 5.34 12.78
N PHE A 482 -19.06 4.75 13.71
CA PHE A 482 -18.54 4.37 15.03
C PHE A 482 -17.43 3.31 14.95
N MET A 483 -17.58 2.29 14.10
CA MET A 483 -16.51 1.29 13.89
C MET A 483 -15.26 1.91 13.24
N ALA A 484 -15.40 2.96 12.44
CA ALA A 484 -14.27 3.71 11.88
C ALA A 484 -13.54 4.52 12.96
N TYR A 485 -14.29 5.12 13.89
CA TYR A 485 -13.75 5.74 15.09
C TYR A 485 -13.00 4.72 15.97
N LEU A 486 -13.57 3.54 16.25
CA LEU A 486 -12.91 2.50 17.06
C LEU A 486 -11.53 2.12 16.52
N ALA A 487 -11.39 2.04 15.20
CA ALA A 487 -10.13 1.63 14.57
C ALA A 487 -9.07 2.73 14.56
N ASN A 488 -9.47 4.01 14.66
CA ASN A 488 -8.57 5.16 14.72
C ASN A 488 -9.18 6.33 15.52
N PRO A 489 -9.22 6.23 16.86
CA PRO A 489 -9.90 7.22 17.69
C PRO A 489 -9.17 8.57 17.75
N VAL A 490 -7.89 8.61 17.36
CA VAL A 490 -7.08 9.83 17.33
C VAL A 490 -7.13 10.58 15.99
N VAL A 491 -7.96 10.16 15.03
CA VAL A 491 -7.94 10.70 13.66
C VAL A 491 -8.16 12.22 13.63
N GLU A 492 -9.08 12.74 14.45
CA GLU A 492 -9.38 14.17 14.51
C GLU A 492 -8.19 14.96 15.06
N GLU A 493 -7.62 14.50 16.18
CA GLU A 493 -6.45 15.13 16.80
C GLU A 493 -5.21 15.07 15.90
N SER A 494 -5.00 13.93 15.22
CA SER A 494 -3.93 13.73 14.25
C SER A 494 -4.02 14.74 13.11
N ARG A 495 -5.21 14.88 12.50
CA ARG A 495 -5.44 15.85 11.41
C ARG A 495 -5.23 17.28 11.88
N ARG A 496 -5.77 17.66 13.05
CA ARG A 496 -5.58 18.99 13.64
C ARG A 496 -4.10 19.30 13.88
N THR A 497 -3.37 18.37 14.49
CA THR A 497 -1.93 18.50 14.73
C THR A 497 -1.15 18.61 13.43
N GLY A 498 -1.52 17.79 12.44
CA GLY A 498 -0.94 17.82 11.10
C GLY A 498 -1.05 19.18 10.43
N VAL A 499 -2.19 19.88 10.56
CA VAL A 499 -2.33 21.25 10.00
C VAL A 499 -1.29 22.19 10.59
N TYR A 500 -1.11 22.19 11.92
CA TYR A 500 -0.12 23.06 12.58
C TYR A 500 1.31 22.69 12.19
N VAL A 501 1.63 21.40 12.09
CA VAL A 501 2.95 20.93 11.64
C VAL A 501 3.24 21.39 10.21
N LEU A 502 2.28 21.25 9.29
CA LEU A 502 2.45 21.68 7.91
C LEU A 502 2.60 23.20 7.78
N LEU A 503 1.84 23.98 8.55
CA LEU A 503 2.00 25.44 8.61
C LEU A 503 3.39 25.85 9.11
N PHE A 504 3.90 25.17 10.14
CA PHE A 504 5.26 25.40 10.64
C PHE A 504 6.33 25.07 9.59
N ILE A 505 6.20 23.93 8.89
CA ILE A 505 7.14 23.53 7.84
C ILE A 505 7.11 24.52 6.67
N LEU A 506 5.93 25.02 6.28
CA LEU A 506 5.82 26.06 5.24
C LEU A 506 6.48 27.37 5.67
N PHE A 507 6.28 27.78 6.91
CA PHE A 507 6.97 28.94 7.47
C PHE A 507 8.49 28.75 7.44
N LEU A 508 8.98 27.58 7.89
CA LEU A 508 10.40 27.22 7.84
C LEU A 508 10.96 27.25 6.41
N LEU A 509 10.21 26.71 5.43
CA LEU A 509 10.61 26.66 4.03
C LEU A 509 10.91 28.05 3.47
N VAL A 510 10.12 29.07 3.82
CA VAL A 510 10.37 30.45 3.39
C VAL A 510 11.76 30.91 3.84
N TRP A 511 12.10 30.72 5.12
CA TRP A 511 13.40 31.13 5.65
C TRP A 511 14.56 30.33 5.07
N VAL A 512 14.38 29.02 4.91
CA VAL A 512 15.40 28.14 4.32
C VAL A 512 15.66 28.51 2.85
N VAL A 513 14.62 28.82 2.07
CA VAL A 513 14.77 29.27 0.68
C VAL A 513 15.45 30.64 0.59
N LEU A 514 15.07 31.59 1.46
CA LEU A 514 15.72 32.90 1.51
C LEU A 514 17.19 32.78 1.89
N LEU A 515 17.52 31.96 2.88
CA LEU A 515 18.89 31.69 3.30
C LEU A 515 19.70 31.03 2.17
N ASN A 516 19.11 30.04 1.50
CA ASN A 516 19.72 29.39 0.35
C ASN A 516 20.00 30.40 -0.77
N ARG A 517 19.03 31.25 -1.11
CA ARG A 517 19.21 32.28 -2.12
C ARG A 517 20.36 33.23 -1.76
N GLU A 518 20.49 33.60 -0.50
CA GLU A 518 21.53 34.51 -0.03
C GLU A 518 22.93 33.89 -0.15
N TYR A 519 23.11 32.61 0.21
CA TYR A 519 24.40 31.95 0.05
C TYR A 519 24.75 31.64 -1.41
N TRP A 520 23.75 31.37 -2.25
CA TRP A 520 23.97 30.99 -3.65
C TRP A 520 24.04 32.18 -4.63
N LYS A 521 23.79 33.41 -4.18
CA LYS A 521 23.81 34.60 -5.05
C LYS A 521 25.19 34.85 -5.69
N ASP A 522 26.27 34.47 -4.99
CA ASP A 522 27.66 34.71 -5.39
C ASP A 522 28.34 33.46 -5.98
N VAL A 523 27.58 32.38 -6.20
CA VAL A 523 28.06 31.16 -6.86
C VAL A 523 27.72 31.28 -8.35
N HIS A 524 28.72 31.18 -9.23
CA HIS A 524 28.60 31.44 -10.67
C HIS A 524 29.00 30.24 -11.51
#